data_AF-A0AA48H001-F1
#
_entry.id   AF-A0AA48H001-F1
#
_cell.length_a   1.000
_cell.length_b   1.000
_cell.length_c   1.000
_cell.angle_alpha   90.00
_cell.angle_beta   90.00
_cell.angle_gamma   90.00
#
_symmetry.space_group_name_H-M   'P 1'
#
loop_
_entity.id
_entity.type
_entity.pdbx_description
1 polymer ?
#
loop_
_entity_poly.entity_id
_entity_poly.type
_entity_poly.pdbx_seq_one_letter_code
_entity_poly.pdbx_strand_id
1 'polypeptide(L)'
;MSEPFYAQSRFKSLKALIGKTETFVHGGAEDEAVISYIEDLVSNLATKAGPREDEAFYYMIRCMGAIVEANADDAYEPYGYVNPFRPDGSTRETPPKIWKWPVVNQPPSSGSGGITGTFRDYSALKMFGYTVGNKGRDEGWSDHRRRMFLSDFMEMSLPVDVKKTFGDEYGEPMSTTRLRKVANLIAALANNAARKSNAASYEQAIADWEDDLAYLEDKYYHGKGLKFHPWPEVER
;
A
#
# COMPACT_ATOMS: atom_id res chain seq x y z
N MET A 1 26.62 -42.96 -2.00
CA MET A 1 25.16 -42.77 -1.99
C MET A 1 24.92 -41.30 -1.70
N SER A 2 24.59 -40.48 -2.70
CA SER A 2 24.21 -39.08 -2.46
C SER A 2 22.88 -39.08 -1.71
N GLU A 3 22.78 -38.34 -0.62
CA GLU A 3 21.54 -38.19 0.12
C GLU A 3 20.39 -37.78 -0.82
N PRO A 4 19.16 -38.30 -0.61
CA PRO A 4 18.00 -37.80 -1.34
C PRO A 4 17.87 -36.31 -1.04
N PHE A 5 17.85 -35.52 -2.12
CA PHE A 5 17.73 -34.06 -2.17
C PHE A 5 17.18 -33.44 -0.88
N TYR A 6 18.02 -32.67 -0.18
CA TYR A 6 17.76 -32.11 1.14
C TYR A 6 16.40 -31.40 1.25
N ALA A 7 15.93 -30.74 0.19
CA ALA A 7 14.64 -30.07 0.17
C ALA A 7 13.44 -31.04 0.24
N GLN A 8 13.51 -32.23 -0.36
CA GLN A 8 12.45 -33.25 -0.23
C GLN A 8 12.33 -33.74 1.21
N SER A 9 13.47 -33.99 1.88
CA SER A 9 13.52 -34.41 3.28
C SER A 9 12.96 -33.32 4.21
N ARG A 10 13.32 -32.06 3.96
CA ARG A 10 12.80 -30.91 4.72
C ARG A 10 11.33 -30.63 4.44
N PHE A 11 10.86 -30.79 3.21
CA PHE A 11 9.44 -30.64 2.89
C PHE A 11 8.59 -31.73 3.55
N LYS A 12 9.07 -32.98 3.58
CA LYS A 12 8.44 -34.06 4.35
C LYS A 12 8.36 -33.72 5.85
N SER A 13 9.42 -33.12 6.39
CA SER A 13 9.46 -32.65 7.78
C SER A 13 8.49 -31.49 8.03
N LEU A 14 8.39 -30.55 7.08
CA LEU A 14 7.45 -29.43 7.11
C LEU A 14 6.00 -29.93 7.08
N LYS A 15 5.65 -30.84 6.15
CA LYS A 15 4.31 -31.45 6.06
C LYS A 15 3.92 -32.15 7.37
N ALA A 16 4.87 -32.85 7.99
CA ALA A 16 4.67 -33.48 9.29
C ALA A 16 4.50 -32.45 10.44
N LEU A 17 5.12 -31.28 10.34
CA LEU A 17 4.99 -30.19 11.31
C LEU A 17 3.64 -29.46 11.14
N ILE A 18 3.25 -29.13 9.90
CA ILE A 18 1.96 -28.51 9.56
C ILE A 18 0.83 -29.39 10.08
N GLY A 19 0.86 -30.70 9.79
CA GLY A 19 -0.16 -31.64 10.27
C GLY A 19 -0.21 -31.82 11.80
N LYS A 20 0.80 -31.33 12.54
CA LYS A 20 0.85 -31.36 14.02
C LYS A 20 0.49 -30.03 14.65
N THR A 21 0.42 -28.94 13.89
CA THR A 21 0.30 -27.59 14.44
C THR A 21 -1.11 -27.07 14.16
N GLU A 22 -1.99 -27.15 15.17
CA GLU A 22 -3.39 -26.71 15.07
C GLU A 22 -3.53 -25.23 14.67
N THR A 23 -2.49 -24.41 14.89
CA THR A 23 -2.50 -22.96 14.62
C THR A 23 -2.14 -22.58 13.17
N PHE A 24 -1.73 -23.52 12.32
CA PHE A 24 -1.34 -23.25 10.92
C PHE A 24 -2.39 -23.66 9.88
N VAL A 25 -3.42 -24.41 10.29
CA VAL A 25 -4.45 -24.91 9.38
C VAL A 25 -5.52 -23.84 9.25
N HIS A 26 -5.62 -23.18 8.08
CA HIS A 26 -6.69 -22.22 7.82
C HIS A 26 -8.04 -22.93 7.71
N GLY A 27 -8.02 -24.20 7.31
CA GLY A 27 -9.15 -25.09 7.09
C GLY A 27 -9.73 -24.95 5.68
N GLY A 28 -9.95 -26.07 5.00
CA GLY A 28 -10.66 -26.10 3.71
C GLY A 28 -9.75 -26.21 2.48
N ALA A 29 -10.30 -25.89 1.31
CA ALA A 29 -9.67 -26.14 0.01
C ALA A 29 -8.41 -25.30 -0.26
N GLU A 30 -8.24 -24.18 0.44
CA GLU A 30 -7.08 -23.29 0.27
C GLU A 30 -5.79 -23.91 0.84
N ASP A 31 -5.87 -24.61 1.97
CA ASP A 31 -4.74 -25.33 2.56
C ASP A 31 -4.22 -26.42 1.61
N GLU A 32 -5.15 -27.16 0.97
CA GLU A 32 -4.82 -28.20 -0.01
C GLU A 32 -4.12 -27.60 -1.23
N ALA A 33 -4.61 -26.46 -1.74
CA ALA A 33 -4.02 -25.78 -2.88
C ALA A 33 -2.59 -25.29 -2.60
N VAL A 34 -2.35 -24.69 -1.42
CA VAL A 34 -1.01 -24.24 -1.02
C VAL A 34 -0.06 -25.42 -0.84
N ILE A 35 -0.49 -26.48 -0.17
CA ILE A 35 0.34 -27.68 0.00
C ILE A 35 0.70 -28.28 -1.36
N SER A 36 -0.26 -28.40 -2.28
CA SER A 36 -0.03 -28.91 -3.64
C SER A 36 0.98 -28.04 -4.40
N TYR A 37 0.85 -26.70 -4.32
CA TYR A 37 1.78 -25.79 -4.97
C TYR A 37 3.22 -25.97 -4.46
N ILE A 38 3.40 -26.10 -3.14
CA ILE A 38 4.73 -26.30 -2.57
C ILE A 38 5.29 -27.67 -2.95
N GLU A 39 4.46 -28.71 -3.02
CA GLU A 39 4.84 -30.04 -3.51
C GLU A 39 5.37 -30.01 -4.95
N ASP A 40 4.68 -29.31 -5.83
CA ASP A 40 5.08 -29.12 -7.22
C ASP A 40 6.39 -28.35 -7.32
N LEU A 41 6.54 -27.28 -6.52
CA LEU A 41 7.78 -26.48 -6.47
C LEU A 41 8.96 -27.33 -6.01
N VAL A 42 8.83 -28.06 -4.90
CA VAL A 42 9.89 -28.90 -4.34
C VAL A 42 10.26 -30.03 -5.31
N SER A 43 9.27 -30.65 -5.96
CA SER A 43 9.50 -31.70 -6.96
C SER A 43 10.25 -31.16 -8.18
N ASN A 44 9.86 -30.00 -8.68
CA ASN A 44 10.55 -29.35 -9.80
C ASN A 44 11.99 -28.98 -9.45
N LEU A 45 12.25 -28.45 -8.25
CA LEU A 45 13.60 -28.13 -7.79
C LEU A 45 14.46 -29.41 -7.62
N ALA A 46 13.87 -30.48 -7.09
CA ALA A 46 14.56 -31.76 -6.89
C ALA A 46 15.04 -32.41 -8.21
N THR A 47 14.29 -32.26 -9.29
CA THR A 47 14.65 -32.84 -10.59
C THR A 47 15.79 -32.11 -11.31
N LYS A 48 16.10 -30.87 -10.92
CA LYS A 48 17.12 -30.02 -11.58
C LYS A 48 18.39 -29.82 -10.74
N ALA A 49 18.40 -30.40 -9.53
CA ALA A 49 19.35 -30.22 -8.43
C ALA A 49 20.87 -30.24 -8.78
N GLY A 50 21.57 -29.14 -8.50
CA GLY A 50 23.03 -29.03 -8.40
C GLY A 50 23.51 -28.17 -7.21
N PRO A 51 24.82 -28.12 -6.88
CA PRO A 51 25.34 -27.47 -5.66
C PRO A 51 24.98 -25.98 -5.48
N ARG A 52 24.75 -25.25 -6.58
CA ARG A 52 24.33 -23.83 -6.53
C ARG A 52 22.84 -23.66 -6.20
N GLU A 53 22.04 -24.70 -6.36
CA GLU A 53 20.60 -24.64 -6.14
C GLU A 53 20.24 -24.82 -4.66
N ASP A 54 21.05 -25.54 -3.89
CA ASP A 54 20.92 -25.57 -2.42
C ASP A 54 21.12 -24.17 -1.82
N GLU A 55 22.14 -23.44 -2.28
CA GLU A 55 22.38 -22.05 -1.85
C GLU A 55 21.22 -21.13 -2.24
N ALA A 56 20.73 -21.26 -3.48
CA ALA A 56 19.56 -20.51 -3.96
C ALA A 56 18.31 -20.80 -3.12
N PHE A 57 18.08 -22.07 -2.74
CA PHE A 57 17.00 -22.47 -1.85
C PHE A 57 17.13 -21.81 -0.47
N TYR A 58 18.30 -21.83 0.16
CA TYR A 58 18.52 -21.15 1.44
C TYR A 58 18.40 -19.63 1.34
N TYR A 59 18.80 -19.04 0.22
CA TYR A 59 18.59 -17.62 -0.02
C TYR A 59 17.09 -17.30 -0.11
N MET A 60 16.34 -18.09 -0.88
CA MET A 60 14.89 -17.96 -0.99
C MET A 60 14.19 -18.11 0.37
N ILE A 61 14.56 -19.11 1.19
CA ILE A 61 14.00 -19.29 2.54
C ILE A 61 14.30 -18.09 3.44
N ARG A 62 15.51 -17.51 3.38
CA ARG A 62 15.85 -16.29 4.14
C ARG A 62 15.04 -15.09 3.68
N CYS A 63 14.86 -14.91 2.37
CA CYS A 63 14.01 -13.85 1.81
C CYS A 63 12.55 -14.01 2.26
N MET A 64 12.01 -15.23 2.14
CA MET A 64 10.64 -15.53 2.58
C MET A 64 10.49 -15.31 4.10
N GLY A 65 11.45 -15.76 4.91
CA GLY A 65 11.45 -15.52 6.35
C GLY A 65 11.43 -14.04 6.70
N ALA A 66 12.26 -13.23 6.03
CA ALA A 66 12.30 -11.78 6.23
C ALA A 66 10.99 -11.09 5.80
N ILE A 67 10.39 -11.53 4.69
CA ILE A 67 9.09 -11.02 4.23
C ILE A 67 7.99 -11.41 5.21
N VAL A 68 7.93 -12.67 5.64
CA VAL A 68 6.93 -13.15 6.60
C VAL A 68 7.07 -12.40 7.93
N GLU A 69 8.28 -12.24 8.45
CA GLU A 69 8.52 -11.48 9.68
C GLU A 69 8.11 -10.00 9.54
N ALA A 70 8.38 -9.39 8.39
CA ALA A 70 8.02 -8.00 8.11
C ALA A 70 6.50 -7.76 8.01
N ASN A 71 5.74 -8.78 7.60
CA ASN A 71 4.28 -8.70 7.38
C ASN A 71 3.49 -9.56 8.38
N ALA A 72 4.14 -10.06 9.44
CA ALA A 72 3.51 -11.01 10.35
C ALA A 72 2.27 -10.42 11.03
N ASP A 73 2.31 -9.15 11.45
CA ASP A 73 1.16 -8.53 12.11
C ASP A 73 -0.07 -8.52 11.17
N ASP A 74 0.11 -8.14 9.90
CA ASP A 74 -0.96 -8.16 8.89
C ASP A 74 -1.44 -9.57 8.53
N ALA A 75 -0.57 -10.57 8.62
CA ALA A 75 -0.89 -11.95 8.27
C ALA A 75 -1.62 -12.71 9.40
N TYR A 76 -1.33 -12.39 10.66
CA TYR A 76 -1.85 -13.13 11.82
C TYR A 76 -2.98 -12.38 12.55
N GLU A 77 -2.90 -11.05 12.72
CA GLU A 77 -3.88 -10.28 13.52
C GLU A 77 -5.32 -10.33 12.98
N PRO A 78 -5.60 -10.15 11.66
CA PRO A 78 -6.97 -10.10 11.16
C PRO A 78 -7.76 -11.40 11.35
N TYR A 79 -7.05 -12.53 11.48
CA TYR A 79 -7.63 -13.87 11.59
C TYR A 79 -7.61 -14.41 13.03
N GLY A 80 -7.18 -13.59 14.00
CA GLY A 80 -7.13 -13.97 15.41
C GLY A 80 -6.06 -15.01 15.75
N TYR A 81 -5.08 -15.22 14.86
CA TYR A 81 -3.96 -16.12 15.13
C TYR A 81 -2.90 -15.43 16.00
N VAL A 82 -2.26 -16.20 16.88
CA VAL A 82 -1.13 -15.70 17.68
C VAL A 82 0.07 -15.54 16.75
N ASN A 83 0.61 -14.31 16.65
CA ASN A 83 1.82 -14.04 15.89
C ASN A 83 3.00 -14.83 16.50
N PRO A 84 3.57 -15.82 15.80
CA PRO A 84 4.62 -16.68 16.37
C PRO A 84 5.95 -15.94 16.55
N PHE A 85 6.15 -14.79 15.89
CA PHE A 85 7.32 -13.94 16.08
C PHE A 85 7.21 -13.07 17.34
N ARG A 86 6.00 -12.95 17.91
CA ARG A 86 5.71 -12.15 19.12
C ARG A 86 4.64 -12.83 19.98
N PRO A 87 4.99 -13.97 20.59
CA PRO A 87 4.04 -14.77 21.37
C PRO A 87 3.56 -14.07 22.65
N ASP A 88 4.25 -13.01 23.08
CA ASP A 88 3.89 -12.15 24.20
C ASP A 88 2.86 -11.06 23.85
N GLY A 89 2.46 -10.96 22.57
CA GLY A 89 1.57 -9.91 22.09
C GLY A 89 2.23 -8.53 22.02
N SER A 90 3.57 -8.46 22.12
CA SER A 90 4.28 -7.20 21.90
C SER A 90 4.04 -6.70 20.47
N THR A 91 3.68 -5.43 20.29
CA THR A 91 3.70 -4.81 18.97
C THR A 91 5.14 -4.43 18.63
N ARG A 92 5.58 -4.58 17.37
CA ARG A 92 6.85 -4.00 16.91
C ARG A 92 6.70 -2.51 17.18
N GLU A 93 7.64 -1.95 17.92
CA GLU A 93 7.98 -0.56 17.70
C GLU A 93 8.52 -0.50 16.28
N THR A 94 7.61 -0.30 15.32
CA THR A 94 8.01 -0.02 13.95
C THR A 94 8.74 1.31 14.04
N PRO A 95 10.01 1.38 13.60
CA PRO A 95 10.70 2.65 13.57
C PRO A 95 9.81 3.63 12.80
N PRO A 96 9.66 4.87 13.30
CA PRO A 96 8.71 5.82 12.74
C PRO A 96 8.95 5.93 11.24
N LYS A 97 7.91 5.65 10.46
CA LYS A 97 7.94 5.74 9.00
C LYS A 97 8.49 7.12 8.59
N ILE A 98 9.64 7.14 7.91
CA ILE A 98 10.31 8.37 7.48
C ILE A 98 9.68 8.85 6.17
N TRP A 99 9.31 10.13 6.11
CA TRP A 99 8.79 10.76 4.89
C TRP A 99 9.84 10.76 3.78
N LYS A 100 9.58 10.00 2.71
CA LYS A 100 10.52 9.79 1.58
C LYS A 100 10.22 10.61 0.33
N TRP A 101 9.09 11.30 0.27
CA TRP A 101 8.63 11.99 -0.94
C TRP A 101 9.24 13.38 -1.02
N PRO A 102 10.10 13.68 -2.02
CA PRO A 102 10.72 14.99 -2.13
C PRO A 102 9.69 16.05 -2.54
N VAL A 103 9.91 17.29 -2.12
CA VAL A 103 9.18 18.44 -2.67
C VAL A 103 9.60 18.59 -4.13
N VAL A 104 8.67 18.36 -5.06
CA VAL A 104 8.91 18.41 -6.51
C VAL A 104 8.48 19.77 -7.06
N ASN A 105 7.36 20.28 -6.58
CA ASN A 105 6.82 21.57 -6.97
C ASN A 105 6.95 22.54 -5.80
N GLN A 106 7.23 23.81 -6.09
CA GLN A 106 7.25 24.87 -5.09
C GLN A 106 5.89 25.59 -5.08
N PRO A 107 5.39 26.02 -3.91
CA PRO A 107 4.18 26.83 -3.87
C PRO A 107 4.41 28.15 -4.62
N PRO A 108 3.38 28.69 -5.30
CA PRO A 108 3.48 29.98 -5.98
C PRO A 108 3.84 31.08 -4.97
N SER A 109 4.69 32.03 -5.37
CA SER A 109 5.09 33.14 -4.51
C SER A 109 3.89 34.05 -4.18
N SER A 110 3.81 34.51 -2.94
CA SER A 110 2.70 35.29 -2.37
C SER A 110 2.50 36.70 -2.98
N GLY A 111 3.04 36.97 -4.18
CA GLY A 111 3.18 38.30 -4.77
C GLY A 111 2.29 38.60 -5.97
N SER A 112 1.44 37.68 -6.43
CA SER A 112 0.51 37.94 -7.54
C SER A 112 -0.84 37.26 -7.33
N GLY A 113 -1.78 37.97 -6.71
CA GLY A 113 -3.19 37.54 -6.65
C GLY A 113 -3.84 37.94 -5.34
N GLY A 114 -4.73 38.94 -5.42
CA GLY A 114 -5.39 39.54 -4.26
C GLY A 114 -6.21 38.56 -3.44
N ILE A 115 -6.54 39.02 -2.24
CA ILE A 115 -7.50 38.42 -1.32
C ILE A 115 -8.89 38.49 -1.99
N THR A 116 -9.18 37.55 -2.86
CA THR A 116 -10.53 37.23 -3.35
C THR A 116 -10.61 35.72 -3.38
N GLY A 117 -11.41 35.15 -2.48
CA GLY A 117 -11.50 33.70 -2.30
C GLY A 117 -11.95 33.01 -3.57
N THR A 118 -11.05 32.30 -4.24
CA THR A 118 -11.33 31.18 -5.16
C THR A 118 -10.01 30.55 -5.61
N PHE A 119 -9.89 29.23 -5.38
CA PHE A 119 -8.85 28.29 -5.87
C PHE A 119 -7.39 28.53 -5.43
N ARG A 120 -6.92 27.72 -4.47
CA ARG A 120 -5.52 27.29 -4.53
C ARG A 120 -5.42 26.26 -5.63
N ASP A 121 -4.93 26.65 -6.81
CA ASP A 121 -4.49 25.73 -7.89
C ASP A 121 -3.31 24.82 -7.46
N TYR A 122 -3.00 24.78 -6.18
CA TYR A 122 -1.83 24.16 -5.59
C TYR A 122 -2.19 23.43 -4.30
N SER A 123 -1.94 22.12 -4.25
CA SER A 123 -2.22 21.25 -3.11
C SER A 123 -0.95 20.60 -2.58
N ALA A 124 -0.97 20.07 -1.36
CA ALA A 124 0.17 19.31 -0.84
C ALA A 124 0.44 18.04 -1.67
N LEU A 125 -0.61 17.43 -2.26
CA LEU A 125 -0.44 16.33 -3.21
C LEU A 125 0.39 16.79 -4.41
N LYS A 126 0.03 17.95 -5.00
CA LYS A 126 0.78 18.52 -6.13
C LYS A 126 2.20 18.91 -5.74
N MET A 127 2.43 19.39 -4.52
CA MET A 127 3.77 19.72 -3.99
C MET A 127 4.74 18.54 -4.08
N PHE A 128 4.26 17.31 -3.85
CA PHE A 128 5.06 16.08 -3.95
C PHE A 128 5.02 15.42 -5.33
N GLY A 129 4.43 16.09 -6.34
CA GLY A 129 4.39 15.62 -7.72
C GLY A 129 3.33 14.56 -8.01
N TYR A 130 2.34 14.38 -7.14
CA TYR A 130 1.19 13.53 -7.43
C TYR A 130 0.52 13.98 -8.75
N THR A 131 0.40 13.02 -9.67
CA THR A 131 -0.09 13.22 -11.03
C THR A 131 -0.83 11.96 -11.47
N VAL A 132 -1.93 12.17 -12.20
CA VAL A 132 -2.80 11.16 -12.79
C VAL A 132 -2.89 11.35 -14.31
N GLY A 133 -3.46 10.38 -15.01
CA GLY A 133 -3.73 10.44 -16.44
C GLY A 133 -2.47 10.30 -17.30
N ASN A 134 -2.68 10.25 -18.62
CA ASN A 134 -1.62 9.89 -19.57
C ASN A 134 -1.24 11.02 -20.55
N LYS A 135 -1.38 12.31 -20.17
CA LYS A 135 -1.11 13.42 -21.11
C LYS A 135 -0.02 14.37 -20.63
N GLY A 136 1.16 14.26 -21.24
CA GLY A 136 2.27 15.21 -21.10
C GLY A 136 3.64 14.59 -21.40
N ARG A 137 4.73 15.35 -21.18
CA ARG A 137 6.12 14.84 -21.20
C ARG A 137 6.43 13.94 -20.00
N ASP A 138 5.58 13.97 -18.98
CA ASP A 138 5.69 13.17 -17.76
C ASP A 138 4.51 12.19 -17.75
N GLU A 139 4.81 10.89 -17.83
CA GLU A 139 3.82 9.84 -17.68
C GLU A 139 3.14 9.93 -16.30
N GLY A 140 1.83 9.70 -16.25
CA GLY A 140 1.08 9.61 -15.00
C GLY A 140 1.68 8.59 -14.06
N TRP A 141 1.51 8.78 -12.75
CA TRP A 141 1.95 7.77 -11.80
C TRP A 141 1.08 6.51 -11.95
N SER A 142 1.73 5.34 -11.93
CA SER A 142 1.02 4.06 -11.86
C SER A 142 0.15 3.98 -10.61
N ASP A 143 -0.92 3.18 -10.67
CA ASP A 143 -1.87 2.99 -9.56
C ASP A 143 -1.14 2.62 -8.26
N HIS A 144 -0.15 1.72 -8.36
CA HIS A 144 0.67 1.32 -7.22
C HIS A 144 1.42 2.51 -6.60
N ARG A 145 2.02 3.38 -7.41
CA ARG A 145 2.75 4.56 -6.91
C ARG A 145 1.80 5.58 -6.28
N ARG A 146 0.63 5.81 -6.90
CA ARG A 146 -0.41 6.72 -6.35
C ARG A 146 -0.90 6.23 -4.98
N ARG A 147 -1.30 4.96 -4.88
CA ARG A 147 -1.79 4.35 -3.63
C ARG A 147 -0.72 4.28 -2.53
N MET A 148 0.53 4.00 -2.89
CA MET A 148 1.66 4.09 -1.95
C MET A 148 1.82 5.51 -1.41
N PHE A 149 1.83 6.51 -2.29
CA PHE A 149 1.94 7.90 -1.86
C PHE A 149 0.76 8.34 -1.00
N LEU A 150 -0.47 8.02 -1.39
CA LEU A 150 -1.66 8.34 -0.61
C LEU A 150 -1.63 7.65 0.76
N SER A 151 -1.06 6.44 0.85
CA SER A 151 -0.85 5.79 2.15
C SER A 151 0.14 6.51 3.03
N ASP A 152 1.31 6.83 2.48
CA ASP A 152 2.32 7.58 3.23
C ASP A 152 1.78 8.95 3.65
N PHE A 153 1.02 9.61 2.78
CA PHE A 153 0.36 10.88 3.06
C PHE A 153 -0.65 10.77 4.21
N MET A 154 -1.45 9.69 4.24
CA MET A 154 -2.42 9.45 5.31
C MET A 154 -1.76 9.04 6.63
N GLU A 155 -0.74 8.19 6.58
CA GLU A 155 -0.21 7.47 7.74
C GLU A 155 0.99 8.17 8.41
N MET A 156 1.76 8.99 7.69
CA MET A 156 2.99 9.61 8.21
C MET A 156 2.80 11.06 8.64
N SER A 157 3.66 11.54 9.54
CA SER A 157 3.79 12.96 9.81
C SER A 157 4.25 13.71 8.56
N LEU A 158 3.48 14.72 8.14
CA LEU A 158 3.82 15.52 6.97
C LEU A 158 5.05 16.41 7.26
N PRO A 159 5.92 16.66 6.28
CA PRO A 159 7.08 17.53 6.45
C PRO A 159 6.70 18.94 6.91
N VAL A 160 7.64 19.60 7.59
CA VAL A 160 7.49 20.98 8.07
C VAL A 160 7.08 21.95 6.96
N ASP A 161 7.54 21.73 5.72
CA ASP A 161 7.22 22.59 4.59
C ASP A 161 5.74 22.54 4.18
N VAL A 162 5.07 21.39 4.40
CA VAL A 162 3.62 21.28 4.23
C VAL A 162 2.90 22.14 5.27
N LYS A 163 3.32 22.05 6.54
CA LYS A 163 2.74 22.85 7.63
C LYS A 163 2.97 24.35 7.43
N LYS A 164 4.14 24.75 6.91
CA LYS A 164 4.42 26.15 6.55
C LYS A 164 3.51 26.66 5.43
N THR A 165 3.19 25.80 4.45
CA THR A 165 2.44 26.20 3.25
C THR A 165 0.92 26.13 3.45
N PHE A 166 0.45 25.08 4.11
CA PHE A 166 -0.97 24.74 4.24
C PHE A 166 -1.49 24.80 5.69
N GLY A 167 -0.66 25.18 6.66
CA GLY A 167 -1.04 25.19 8.06
C GLY A 167 -1.44 23.80 8.55
N ASP A 168 -2.57 23.74 9.26
CA ASP A 168 -3.14 22.50 9.81
C ASP A 168 -4.29 21.94 8.95
N GLU A 169 -4.41 22.36 7.68
CA GLU A 169 -5.52 21.96 6.81
C GLU A 169 -5.64 20.43 6.60
N TYR A 170 -4.53 19.72 6.71
CA TYR A 170 -4.47 18.26 6.56
C TYR A 170 -4.53 17.50 7.89
N GLY A 171 -4.52 18.18 9.04
CA GLY A 171 -4.56 17.56 10.37
C GLY A 171 -3.46 16.54 10.64
N GLU A 172 -3.60 15.82 11.75
CA GLU A 172 -2.66 14.80 12.21
C GLU A 172 -2.73 13.50 11.37
N PRO A 173 -1.67 12.66 11.39
CA PRO A 173 -1.67 11.36 10.74
C PRO A 173 -2.86 10.50 11.18
N MET A 174 -3.40 9.72 10.24
CA MET A 174 -4.53 8.81 10.48
C MET A 174 -5.79 9.47 11.07
N SER A 175 -5.97 10.78 10.85
CA SER A 175 -7.15 11.50 11.32
C SER A 175 -8.27 11.57 10.27
N THR A 176 -9.51 11.61 10.73
CA THR A 176 -10.68 11.89 9.89
C THR A 176 -10.54 13.24 9.17
N THR A 177 -9.92 14.25 9.80
CA THR A 177 -9.62 15.54 9.17
C THR A 177 -8.77 15.37 7.93
N ARG A 178 -7.70 14.57 8.02
CA ARG A 178 -6.81 14.29 6.89
C ARG A 178 -7.54 13.57 5.77
N LEU A 179 -8.27 12.50 6.10
CA LEU A 179 -9.00 11.72 5.11
C LEU A 179 -10.00 12.59 4.37
N ARG A 180 -10.81 13.35 5.11
CA ARG A 180 -11.80 14.26 4.52
C ARG A 180 -11.16 15.31 3.62
N LYS A 181 -10.02 15.89 4.00
CA LYS A 181 -9.32 16.89 3.19
C LYS A 181 -8.81 16.29 1.88
N VAL A 182 -8.20 15.10 1.94
CA VAL A 182 -7.63 14.41 0.77
C VAL A 182 -8.74 13.90 -0.16
N ALA A 183 -9.77 13.24 0.38
CA ALA A 183 -10.90 12.74 -0.39
C ALA A 183 -11.65 13.86 -1.12
N ASN A 184 -11.97 14.96 -0.43
CA ASN A 184 -12.62 16.12 -1.06
C ASN A 184 -11.74 16.78 -2.12
N LEU A 185 -10.41 16.82 -1.92
CA LEU A 185 -9.49 17.34 -2.91
C LEU A 185 -9.50 16.49 -4.18
N ILE A 186 -9.43 15.17 -4.06
CA ILE A 186 -9.44 14.24 -5.20
C ILE A 186 -10.78 14.31 -5.95
N ALA A 187 -11.91 14.25 -5.23
CA ALA A 187 -13.23 14.37 -5.85
C ALA A 187 -13.40 15.72 -6.56
N ALA A 188 -12.93 16.82 -5.97
CA ALA A 188 -12.94 18.12 -6.62
C ALA A 188 -12.10 18.12 -7.91
N LEU A 189 -10.91 17.50 -7.91
CA LEU A 189 -10.09 17.40 -9.12
C LEU A 189 -10.82 16.64 -10.24
N ALA A 190 -11.46 15.52 -9.92
CA ALA A 190 -12.26 14.74 -10.87
C ALA A 190 -13.44 15.56 -11.41
N ASN A 191 -14.24 16.16 -10.54
CA ASN A 191 -15.41 16.96 -10.92
C ASN A 191 -15.03 18.17 -11.78
N ASN A 192 -13.92 18.85 -11.44
CA ASN A 192 -13.44 19.97 -12.23
C ASN A 192 -12.96 19.54 -13.62
N ALA A 193 -12.38 18.35 -13.76
CA ALA A 193 -11.99 17.82 -15.07
C ALA A 193 -13.20 17.37 -15.89
N ALA A 194 -14.19 16.73 -15.27
CA ALA A 194 -15.44 16.31 -15.90
C ALA A 194 -16.24 17.50 -16.46
N ARG A 195 -16.22 18.64 -15.77
CA ARG A 195 -16.92 19.87 -16.18
C ARG A 195 -16.22 20.66 -17.29
N LYS A 196 -15.01 20.28 -17.72
CA LYS A 196 -14.29 21.00 -18.79
C LYS A 196 -14.91 20.72 -20.16
N SER A 197 -14.89 21.71 -21.05
CA SER A 197 -15.37 21.58 -22.44
C SER A 197 -14.62 20.50 -23.24
N ASN A 198 -13.40 20.14 -22.83
CA ASN A 198 -12.60 19.05 -23.37
C ASN A 198 -12.50 17.84 -22.42
N ALA A 199 -13.57 17.52 -21.68
CA ALA A 199 -13.62 16.43 -20.70
C ALA A 199 -13.09 15.08 -21.24
N ALA A 200 -13.37 14.74 -22.51
CA ALA A 200 -12.85 13.54 -23.17
C ALA A 200 -11.31 13.44 -23.14
N SER A 201 -10.60 14.57 -23.05
CA SER A 201 -9.15 14.58 -22.92
C SER A 201 -8.62 14.22 -21.52
N TYR A 202 -9.50 14.23 -20.52
CA TYR A 202 -9.23 13.93 -19.11
C TYR A 202 -9.80 12.58 -18.64
N GLU A 203 -10.40 11.80 -19.52
CA GLU A 203 -11.09 10.55 -19.18
C GLU A 203 -10.23 9.62 -18.28
N GLN A 204 -8.97 9.38 -18.66
CA GLN A 204 -8.06 8.58 -17.83
C GLN A 204 -7.76 9.23 -16.47
N ALA A 205 -7.55 10.55 -16.43
CA ALA A 205 -7.29 11.24 -15.16
C ALA A 205 -8.50 11.17 -14.21
N ILE A 206 -9.71 11.27 -14.76
CA ILE A 206 -10.96 11.10 -14.01
C ILE A 206 -11.04 9.67 -13.46
N ALA A 207 -10.79 8.66 -14.28
CA ALA A 207 -10.78 7.26 -13.84
C ALA A 207 -9.73 7.00 -12.74
N ASP A 208 -8.52 7.55 -12.87
CA ASP A 208 -7.46 7.42 -11.86
C ASP A 208 -7.85 8.09 -10.53
N TRP A 209 -8.51 9.25 -10.57
CA TRP A 209 -9.01 9.91 -9.36
C TRP A 209 -10.18 9.15 -8.73
N GLU A 210 -11.07 8.58 -9.52
CA GLU A 210 -12.16 7.71 -9.02
C GLU A 210 -11.57 6.47 -8.33
N ASP A 211 -10.55 5.83 -8.91
CA ASP A 211 -9.84 4.69 -8.33
C ASP A 211 -9.13 5.06 -7.02
N ASP A 212 -8.43 6.20 -7.00
CA ASP A 212 -7.76 6.69 -5.80
C ASP A 212 -8.76 7.04 -4.69
N LEU A 213 -9.95 7.54 -5.05
CA LEU A 213 -11.03 7.81 -4.10
C LEU A 213 -11.60 6.52 -3.52
N ALA A 214 -11.90 5.53 -4.36
CA ALA A 214 -12.36 4.21 -3.92
C ALA A 214 -11.33 3.53 -3.00
N TYR A 215 -10.03 3.66 -3.31
CA TYR A 215 -8.95 3.18 -2.46
C TYR A 215 -8.96 3.82 -1.07
N LEU A 216 -9.15 5.14 -0.99
CA LEU A 216 -9.21 5.85 0.29
C LEU A 216 -10.45 5.47 1.10
N GLU A 217 -11.58 5.26 0.42
CA GLU A 217 -12.84 4.81 1.03
C GLU A 217 -12.68 3.42 1.65
N ASP A 218 -12.24 2.45 0.85
CA ASP A 218 -12.07 1.07 1.31
C ASP A 218 -11.05 0.98 2.45
N LYS A 219 -9.83 1.49 2.24
CA LYS A 219 -8.74 1.33 3.21
C LYS A 219 -8.98 2.11 4.51
N TYR A 220 -9.39 3.37 4.44
CA TYR A 220 -9.41 4.25 5.62
C TYR A 220 -10.81 4.53 6.15
N TYR A 221 -11.77 4.81 5.26
CA TYR A 221 -13.13 5.10 5.70
C TYR A 221 -13.80 3.84 6.25
N HIS A 222 -13.73 2.71 5.53
CA HIS A 222 -14.23 1.41 5.99
C HIS A 222 -13.21 0.66 6.84
N GLY A 223 -12.02 0.39 6.30
CA GLY A 223 -11.01 -0.47 6.93
C GLY A 223 -10.42 0.08 8.23
N LYS A 224 -10.39 1.40 8.43
CA LYS A 224 -9.91 2.05 9.67
C LYS A 224 -10.99 2.83 10.42
N GLY A 225 -12.23 2.82 9.94
CA GLY A 225 -13.36 3.46 10.61
C GLY A 225 -13.27 4.98 10.71
N LEU A 226 -12.51 5.67 9.84
CA LEU A 226 -12.37 7.12 9.84
C LEU A 226 -13.61 7.81 9.21
N LYS A 227 -14.77 7.65 9.86
CA LYS A 227 -16.07 8.06 9.33
C LYS A 227 -16.26 9.58 9.36
N PHE A 228 -16.83 10.11 8.28
CA PHE A 228 -17.35 11.47 8.13
C PHE A 228 -18.46 11.46 7.09
N HIS A 229 -19.29 12.50 7.06
CA HIS A 229 -20.40 12.57 6.11
C HIS A 229 -20.50 13.97 5.48
N PRO A 230 -20.85 14.09 4.19
CA PRO A 230 -20.95 12.99 3.22
C PRO A 230 -19.55 12.50 2.78
N TRP A 231 -19.47 11.25 2.31
CA TRP A 231 -18.34 10.83 1.48
C TRP A 231 -18.45 11.57 0.14
N PRO A 232 -17.37 12.15 -0.41
CA PRO A 232 -17.47 12.92 -1.63
C PRO A 232 -17.67 12.00 -2.84
N GLU A 233 -18.48 12.47 -3.79
CA GLU A 233 -18.80 11.73 -5.01
C GLU A 233 -18.24 12.45 -6.25
N VAL A 234 -17.98 11.67 -7.30
CA VAL A 234 -17.63 12.21 -8.63
C VAL A 234 -18.90 12.33 -9.46
N GLU A 235 -19.24 13.56 -9.83
CA GLU A 235 -20.35 13.90 -10.73
C GLU A 235 -19.98 13.46 -12.16
N ARG A 236 -20.83 12.63 -12.77
CA ARG A 236 -20.73 12.23 -14.18
C ARG A 236 -21.83 12.88 -15.01
#